data_AF-A0A704VZH8-F1
#
_entry.id   AF-A0A704VZH8-F1
#
_cell.length_a   1.000
_cell.length_b   1.000
_cell.length_c   1.000
_cell.angle_alpha   90.00
_cell.angle_beta   90.00
_cell.angle_gamma   90.00
#
_symmetry.space_group_name_H-M   'P 1'
#
loop_
_entity.id
_entity.type
_entity.pdbx_description
1 polymer ?
#
loop_
_entity_poly.entity_id
_entity_poly.type
_entity_poly.pdbx_seq_one_letter_code
_entity_poly.pdbx_strand_id
1 'polypeptide(L)' 'IQREITEYLTDKLPVHECAFAYKKGSSIKTNAQVHLHTKYLLKMDFENFFPSITPRLFFSKLRLANIDLTADDKVLL' A
#
# COMPACT_ATOMS: atom_id res chain seq x y z
N ILE A 1 -5.65 17.46 -5.10
CA ILE A 1 -5.35 16.93 -3.74
C ILE A 1 -5.03 15.43 -3.80
N GLN A 2 -5.98 14.50 -3.92
CA GLN A 2 -5.68 13.05 -3.88
C GLN A 2 -4.59 12.60 -4.88
N ARG A 3 -4.72 12.95 -6.17
CA ARG A 3 -3.73 12.58 -7.19
C ARG A 3 -2.32 13.05 -6.85
N GLU A 4 -2.20 14.29 -6.39
CA GLU A 4 -0.90 14.87 -6.03
C GLU A 4 -0.29 14.22 -4.79
N ILE A 5 -1.13 13.88 -3.80
CA ILE A 5 -0.69 13.12 -2.63
C ILE A 5 -0.19 11.73 -3.05
N THR A 6 -0.93 11.04 -3.93
CA THR A 6 -0.51 9.74 -4.45
C THR A 6 0.81 9.84 -5.20
N GLU A 7 0.97 10.81 -6.09
CA GLU A 7 2.22 11.04 -6.84
C GLU A 7 3.39 11.32 -5.88
N TYR A 8 3.22 12.22 -4.91
CA TYR A 8 4.24 12.55 -3.92
C TYR A 8 4.67 11.37 -3.04
N LEU A 9 3.71 10.54 -2.60
CA LEU A 9 3.99 9.41 -1.71
C LEU A 9 4.50 8.17 -2.44
N THR A 10 4.13 7.96 -3.70
CA THR A 10 4.52 6.76 -4.46
C THR A 10 6.04 6.63 -4.60
N ASP A 11 6.74 7.75 -4.78
CA ASP A 11 8.21 7.75 -4.91
C ASP A 11 8.92 7.55 -3.56
N LYS A 12 8.24 7.79 -2.44
CA LYS A 12 8.83 7.75 -1.09
C LYS A 12 8.51 6.49 -0.33
N LEU A 13 7.39 5.84 -0.65
CA LEU A 13 6.94 4.62 0.00
C LEU A 13 7.22 3.42 -0.92
N PRO A 14 8.34 2.68 -0.71
CA PRO A 14 8.69 1.58 -1.58
C PRO A 14 7.63 0.48 -1.50
N VAL A 15 7.18 0.04 -2.67
CA VAL A 15 6.24 -1.07 -2.81
C VAL A 15 7.03 -2.36 -3.02
N HIS A 16 6.73 -3.38 -2.22
CA HIS A 16 7.38 -4.69 -2.34
C HIS A 16 7.07 -5.34 -3.69
N GLU A 17 8.02 -6.08 -4.25
CA GLU A 17 7.87 -6.71 -5.58
C GLU A 17 6.72 -7.73 -5.65
N CYS A 18 6.44 -8.43 -4.55
CA CYS A 18 5.32 -9.35 -4.43
C CYS A 18 3.94 -8.67 -4.29
N ALA A 19 3.86 -7.33 -4.23
CA ALA A 19 2.59 -6.62 -4.19
C ALA A 19 2.05 -6.41 -5.62
N PHE A 20 1.01 -7.16 -5.98
CA PHE A 20 0.37 -7.08 -7.30
C PHE A 20 -0.87 -6.18 -7.33
N ALA A 21 -1.41 -5.78 -6.17
CA ALA A 21 -2.58 -4.93 -6.08
C ALA A 21 -2.24 -3.45 -6.32
N TYR A 22 -3.17 -2.70 -6.92
CA TYR A 22 -3.10 -1.23 -7.11
C TYR A 22 -1.84 -0.71 -7.82
N LYS A 23 -1.08 -1.58 -8.48
CA LYS A 23 0.16 -1.24 -9.20
C LYS A 23 -0.12 -1.17 -10.70
N LYS A 24 0.32 -0.09 -11.34
CA LYS A 24 0.22 0.07 -12.80
C LYS A 24 1.02 -1.05 -13.50
N GLY A 25 0.40 -1.71 -14.48
CA GLY A 25 1.02 -2.81 -15.22
C GLY A 25 0.95 -4.18 -14.53
N SER A 26 0.42 -4.26 -13.30
CA SER A 26 0.11 -5.54 -12.65
C SER A 26 -1.29 -6.01 -13.03
N SER A 27 -1.49 -7.33 -13.06
CA SER A 27 -2.79 -7.95 -13.32
C SER A 27 -3.03 -9.16 -12.41
N ILE A 28 -4.29 -9.56 -12.29
CA ILE A 28 -4.66 -10.80 -11.59
C ILE A 28 -4.01 -12.02 -12.26
N LYS A 29 -3.90 -12.01 -13.61
CA LYS A 29 -3.23 -13.07 -14.37
C LYS A 29 -1.75 -13.18 -13.99
N THR A 30 -1.03 -12.06 -13.95
CA THR A 30 0.40 -12.06 -13.58
C THR A 30 0.61 -12.53 -12.15
N ASN A 31 -0.29 -12.19 -11.21
CA ASN A 31 -0.22 -12.70 -9.84
C ASN A 31 -0.44 -14.22 -9.80
N ALA A 32 -1.46 -14.73 -10.49
CA ALA A 32 -1.75 -16.17 -10.54
C ALA A 32 -0.62 -17.00 -11.18
N GLN A 33 0.08 -16.44 -12.17
CA GLN A 33 1.21 -17.11 -12.83
C GLN A 33 2.33 -17.47 -11.85
N VAL A 34 2.62 -16.63 -10.85
CA VAL A 34 3.66 -16.89 -9.84
C VAL A 34 3.35 -18.15 -9.01
N HIS A 35 2.07 -18.50 -8.89
CA HIS A 35 1.60 -19.64 -8.08
C HIS A 35 1.30 -20.90 -8.90
N LEU A 36 1.43 -20.88 -10.23
CA LEU A 36 0.98 -21.94 -11.13
C LEU A 36 1.53 -23.34 -10.80
N HIS A 37 2.77 -23.41 -10.31
CA HIS A 37 3.46 -24.67 -10.01
C HIS A 37 3.50 -25.00 -8.51
N THR A 38 2.74 -24.27 -7.69
CA THR A 38 2.66 -24.52 -6.25
C THR A 38 1.60 -25.58 -5.94
N LYS A 39 1.96 -26.57 -5.11
CA LYS A 39 1.06 -27.67 -4.75
C LYS A 39 -0.03 -27.25 -3.75
N TYR A 40 0.27 -26.25 -2.94
CA TYR A 40 -0.61 -25.73 -1.89
C TYR A 40 -0.61 -24.21 -1.93
N LEU A 41 -1.78 -23.61 -1.74
CA LEU A 41 -1.97 -22.16 -1.72
C LEU A 41 -2.53 -21.75 -0.36
N LEU A 42 -1.80 -20.89 0.36
CA LEU A 42 -2.32 -20.21 1.54
C LEU A 42 -3.16 -19.02 1.09
N LYS A 43 -4.45 -19.04 1.44
CA LYS A 43 -5.36 -17.92 1.19
C LYS A 43 -5.69 -17.22 2.51
N MET A 44 -5.43 -15.93 2.57
CA MET A 44 -5.72 -15.07 3.72
C MET A 44 -6.38 -13.78 3.24
N ASP A 45 -7.25 -13.20 4.06
CA ASP A 45 -7.89 -11.92 3.81
C ASP A 45 -8.10 -11.16 5.13
N PHE A 46 -8.21 -9.83 5.06
CA PHE A 46 -8.50 -8.99 6.20
C PHE A 46 -9.98 -8.65 6.27
N GLU A 47 -10.59 -8.86 7.43
CA GLU A 47 -11.93 -8.35 7.70
C GLU A 47 -11.87 -6.81 7.82
N ASN A 48 -12.80 -6.10 7.19
CA ASN A 48 -12.91 -4.65 7.26
C ASN A 48 -11.60 -3.91 6.93
N PHE A 49 -10.90 -4.31 5.85
CA PHE A 49 -9.60 -3.77 5.47
C PHE A 49 -9.53 -2.22 5.51
N PHE A 50 -10.39 -1.50 4.80
CA PHE A 50 -10.34 -0.03 4.77
C PHE A 50 -10.67 0.62 6.13
N PRO A 51 -11.77 0.23 6.83
CA PRO A 51 -12.01 0.73 8.18
C PRO A 51 -10.90 0.43 9.19
N SER A 52 -10.14 -0.66 9.00
CA SER A 52 -9.02 -1.01 9.87
C SER A 52 -7.80 -0.09 9.73
N ILE A 53 -7.71 0.67 8.62
CA ILE A 53 -6.63 1.63 8.39
C ILE A 53 -6.95 2.92 9.14
N THR A 54 -6.29 3.12 10.28
CA THR A 54 -6.47 4.33 11.10
C THR A 54 -5.47 5.43 10.75
N PRO A 55 -5.80 6.72 10.98
CA PRO A 55 -4.84 7.82 10.80
C PRO A 55 -3.56 7.64 11.63
N ARG A 56 -3.70 7.11 12.85
CA ARG A 56 -2.55 6.79 13.72
C ARG A 56 -1.61 5.77 13.07
N LEU A 57 -2.17 4.71 12.46
CA LEU A 57 -1.39 3.72 11.72
C LEU A 57 -0.67 4.37 10.54
N PHE A 58 -1.39 5.17 9.74
CA PHE A 58 -0.83 5.85 8.58
C PHE A 58 0.34 6.77 8.94
N PHE A 59 0.16 7.69 9.89
CA PHE A 59 1.22 8.62 10.31
C PHE A 59 2.41 7.91 10.99
N SER A 60 2.16 6.81 11.71
CA SER A 60 3.23 5.98 12.28
C SER A 60 4.09 5.36 11.17
N LYS A 61 3.47 4.86 10.09
CA LYS A 61 4.20 4.31 8.93
C LYS A 61 4.98 5.37 8.16
N LEU A 62 4.43 6.57 7.98
CA LEU A 62 5.16 7.69 7.35
C LEU A 62 6.41 8.08 8.16
N ARG A 63 6.30 8.13 9.49
CA ARG A 63 7.45 8.39 10.36
C ARG A 63 8.53 7.32 10.24
N LEU A 64 8.14 6.05 10.19
CA LEU A 64 9.08 4.94 9.98
C LEU A 64 9.78 5.02 8.61
N ALA A 65 9.12 5.58 7.60
CA ALA A 65 9.70 5.85 6.28
C ALA A 65 10.52 7.14 6.22
N ASN A 66 10.78 7.81 7.35
CA ASN A 66 11.46 9.11 7.44
C ASN A 66 10.77 10.21 6.61
N ILE A 67 9.43 10.16 6.53
CA ILE A 67 8.62 11.21 5.90
C ILE A 67 8.06 12.08 7.02
N ASP A 68 8.70 13.23 7.24
CA ASP A 68 8.24 14.22 8.22
C ASP A 68 7.15 15.10 7.63
N LEU A 69 5.96 15.02 8.23
CA LEU A 69 4.82 15.85 7.90
C LEU A 69 4.74 17.05 8.85
N THR A 70 4.50 18.23 8.28
CA THR A 70 4.23 19.46 9.02
C THR A 70 2.88 19.38 9.75
N ALA A 71 2.58 20.39 10.58
CA ALA A 71 1.27 20.48 11.23
C ALA A 71 0.15 20.66 10.19
N ASP A 72 0.40 21.46 9.15
CA ASP A 72 -0.56 21.75 8.09
C ASP A 72 -0.84 20.50 7.23
N ASP A 73 0.20 19.70 6.94
CA ASP A 73 0.04 18.44 6.20
C ASP A 73 -0.89 17.46 6.93
N LYS A 74 -0.85 17.43 8.27
CA LYS A 74 -1.70 16.54 9.08
C LYS A 74 -3.15 16.99 9.17
N VAL A 75 -3.44 18.24 8.84
CA VAL A 75 -4.82 18.75 8.76
C VAL A 75 -5.44 18.39 7.41
N LEU A 76 -4.62 18.27 6.37
CA LEU A 76 -5.02 17.91 5.01
C LEU A 76 -5.17 16.39 4.78
N LEU A 77 -4.55 15.55 5.63
CA LEU A 77 -4.49 14.09 5.53
C LEU A 77 -5.32 13.38 6.63
#